data_AF-S4PGG7-F1
#
_entry.id   AF-S4PGG7-F1
#
_cell.length_a   1.000
_cell.length_b   1.000
_cell.length_c   1.000
_cell.angle_alpha   90.00
_cell.angle_beta   90.00
_cell.angle_gamma   90.00
#
_symmetry.space_group_name_H-M   'P 1'
#
loop_
_entity.id
_entity.type
_entity.pdbx_description
1 polymer ?
#
loop_
_entity_poly.entity_id
_entity_poly.type
_entity_poly.pdbx_seq_one_letter_code
_entity_poly.pdbx_strand_id
1 'polypeptide(L)'
;MNKLKSSQRDKVKKFVAFTQTTESTAIFCLAQNDWKLDLASDNYFQNPDAYYKDPVKASVDRKKVEHLFNKYRDQQENDKITVDGVMKFLEDLNLSPESILVLIIAWKCKAAVQCEFTKEEFMTGLIELGADSVDKLKTKLPTLEMEIKDPNKFKDFYHFTFNYAKNPGQKGLELDMAVAYWNIVLRGRFKFLDAWCKFLTDNHKRS
;
A
#
# COMPACT_ATOMS: atom_id res chain seq x y z
N MET A 1 -22.79 -15.58 -9.46
CA MET A 1 -22.81 -14.46 -10.43
C MET A 1 -24.10 -14.55 -11.23
N ASN A 2 -25.00 -13.58 -11.07
CA ASN A 2 -26.28 -13.57 -11.81
C ASN A 2 -26.04 -13.28 -13.29
N LYS A 3 -26.57 -14.11 -14.19
CA LYS A 3 -26.45 -13.93 -15.65
C LYS A 3 -27.15 -12.62 -16.08
N LEU A 4 -26.41 -11.73 -16.73
CA LEU A 4 -26.95 -10.53 -17.37
C LEU A 4 -27.96 -10.88 -18.47
N LYS A 5 -29.07 -10.15 -18.53
CA LYS A 5 -30.08 -10.23 -19.61
C LYS A 5 -29.46 -9.77 -20.95
N SER A 6 -30.01 -10.23 -22.08
CA SER A 6 -29.48 -9.86 -23.42
C SER A 6 -29.40 -8.35 -23.62
N SER A 7 -30.47 -7.62 -23.25
CA SER A 7 -30.54 -6.16 -23.33
C SER A 7 -29.52 -5.43 -22.46
N GLN A 8 -29.09 -6.05 -21.36
CA GLN A 8 -28.05 -5.50 -20.49
C GLN A 8 -26.66 -5.68 -21.11
N ARG A 9 -26.39 -6.80 -21.78
CA ARG A 9 -25.12 -7.03 -22.49
C ARG A 9 -24.91 -6.06 -23.64
N ASP A 10 -25.96 -5.75 -24.39
CA ASP A 10 -25.86 -4.77 -25.49
C ASP A 10 -25.52 -3.37 -24.98
N LYS A 11 -26.08 -2.99 -23.82
CA LYS A 11 -25.75 -1.73 -23.16
C LYS A 11 -24.32 -1.70 -22.64
N VAL A 12 -23.82 -2.80 -22.06
CA VAL A 12 -22.41 -2.92 -21.64
C VAL A 12 -21.47 -2.75 -22.83
N LYS A 13 -21.73 -3.45 -23.95
CA LYS A 13 -20.92 -3.32 -25.17
C LYS A 13 -20.86 -1.89 -25.69
N LYS A 14 -22.02 -1.22 -25.76
CA LYS A 14 -22.09 0.19 -26.17
C LYS A 14 -21.32 1.09 -25.21
N PHE A 15 -21.53 0.95 -23.90
CA PHE A 15 -20.85 1.74 -22.89
C PHE A 15 -19.32 1.58 -22.95
N VAL A 16 -18.83 0.35 -23.09
CA VAL A 16 -17.40 0.05 -23.26
C VAL A 16 -16.85 0.69 -24.54
N ALA A 17 -17.60 0.65 -25.65
CA ALA A 17 -17.18 1.28 -26.89
C ALA A 17 -17.05 2.81 -26.77
N PHE A 18 -17.93 3.47 -25.99
CA PHE A 18 -17.91 4.92 -25.81
C PHE A 18 -16.88 5.40 -24.79
N THR A 19 -16.70 4.66 -23.69
CA THR A 19 -15.88 5.08 -22.54
C THR A 19 -14.49 4.45 -22.52
N GLN A 20 -14.24 3.43 -23.36
CA GLN A 20 -13.03 2.61 -23.38
C GLN A 20 -12.70 1.95 -22.02
N THR A 21 -13.70 1.77 -21.17
CA THR A 21 -13.56 1.15 -19.84
C THR A 21 -13.66 -0.37 -19.89
N THR A 22 -13.31 -1.03 -18.78
CA THR A 22 -13.50 -2.48 -18.65
C THR A 22 -14.98 -2.86 -18.54
N GLU A 23 -15.36 -4.07 -18.97
CA GLU A 23 -16.74 -4.57 -18.80
C GLU A 23 -17.21 -4.49 -17.34
N SER A 24 -16.32 -4.74 -16.38
CA SER A 24 -16.63 -4.62 -14.95
C SER A 24 -17.03 -3.20 -14.54
N THR A 25 -16.31 -2.19 -15.05
CA THR A 25 -16.61 -0.77 -14.80
C THR A 25 -17.92 -0.37 -15.48
N ALA A 26 -18.11 -0.81 -16.74
CA ALA A 26 -19.34 -0.58 -17.49
C ALA A 26 -20.56 -1.20 -16.80
N ILE A 27 -20.46 -2.45 -16.34
CA ILE A 27 -21.54 -3.13 -15.60
C ILE A 27 -21.87 -2.39 -14.30
N PHE A 28 -20.85 -1.96 -13.56
CA PHE A 28 -21.06 -1.24 -12.30
C PHE A 28 -21.72 0.12 -12.52
N CYS A 29 -21.22 0.90 -13.48
CA CYS A 29 -21.79 2.20 -13.82
C CYS A 29 -23.24 2.08 -14.32
N LEU A 30 -23.51 1.13 -15.22
CA LEU A 30 -24.86 0.87 -15.71
C LEU A 30 -25.80 0.38 -14.59
N ALA A 31 -25.33 -0.48 -13.68
CA ALA A 31 -26.14 -0.97 -12.57
C ALA A 31 -26.54 0.12 -11.57
N GLN A 32 -25.66 1.11 -11.32
CA GLN A 32 -25.93 2.26 -10.45
C GLN A 32 -26.88 3.30 -11.07
N ASN A 33 -27.06 3.26 -12.39
CA ASN A 33 -27.84 4.23 -13.15
C ASN A 33 -29.06 3.56 -13.83
N ASP A 34 -29.66 2.56 -13.17
CA ASP A 34 -30.86 1.83 -13.66
C ASP A 34 -30.74 1.27 -15.08
N TRP A 35 -29.52 0.94 -15.50
CA TRP A 35 -29.20 0.50 -16.86
C TRP A 35 -29.59 1.52 -17.95
N LYS A 36 -29.66 2.82 -17.63
CA LYS A 36 -29.86 3.89 -18.62
C LYS A 36 -28.50 4.29 -19.19
N LEU A 37 -28.28 3.98 -20.48
CA LEU A 37 -26.97 4.15 -21.13
C LEU A 37 -26.51 5.61 -21.14
N ASP A 38 -27.42 6.52 -21.49
CA ASP A 38 -27.09 7.96 -21.63
C ASP A 38 -26.75 8.56 -20.27
N LEU A 39 -27.61 8.35 -19.27
CA LEU A 39 -27.39 8.80 -17.89
C LEU A 39 -26.11 8.22 -17.28
N ALA A 40 -25.84 6.92 -17.50
CA ALA A 40 -24.62 6.29 -17.02
C ALA A 40 -23.38 6.90 -17.68
N SER A 41 -23.45 7.20 -18.98
CA SER A 41 -22.32 7.76 -19.73
C SER A 41 -22.04 9.19 -19.26
N ASP A 42 -23.07 10.02 -19.13
CA ASP A 42 -22.95 11.39 -18.61
C ASP A 42 -22.35 11.41 -17.20
N ASN A 43 -22.87 10.57 -16.29
CA ASN A 43 -22.36 10.47 -14.93
C ASN A 43 -20.91 9.95 -14.89
N TYR A 44 -20.55 9.01 -15.79
CA TYR A 44 -19.17 8.55 -15.91
C TYR A 44 -18.23 9.65 -16.40
N PHE A 45 -18.60 10.44 -17.41
CA PHE A 45 -17.75 11.52 -17.89
C PHE A 45 -17.66 12.69 -16.91
N GLN A 46 -18.70 12.93 -16.11
CA GLN A 46 -18.68 13.95 -15.06
C GLN A 46 -17.87 13.53 -13.83
N ASN A 47 -17.85 12.24 -13.48
CA ASN A 47 -17.09 11.73 -12.34
C ASN A 47 -16.51 10.33 -12.62
N PRO A 48 -15.44 10.23 -13.43
CA PRO A 48 -14.86 8.95 -13.81
C PRO A 48 -14.38 8.13 -12.60
N ASP A 49 -13.84 8.81 -11.59
CA ASP A 49 -13.25 8.20 -10.40
C ASP A 49 -14.27 7.48 -9.51
N ALA A 50 -15.53 7.93 -9.50
CA ALA A 50 -16.60 7.27 -8.74
C ALA A 50 -16.98 5.89 -9.31
N TYR A 51 -16.71 5.66 -10.60
CA TYR A 51 -17.10 4.45 -11.31
C TYR A 51 -15.89 3.58 -11.69
N TYR A 52 -14.69 4.15 -11.72
CA TYR A 52 -13.46 3.41 -11.93
C TYR A 52 -13.21 2.47 -10.75
N LYS A 53 -13.75 1.26 -10.86
CA LYS A 53 -13.36 0.16 -9.99
C LYS A 53 -12.02 -0.32 -10.48
N ASP A 54 -10.96 0.15 -9.82
CA ASP A 54 -9.67 -0.52 -9.90
C ASP A 54 -9.94 -2.03 -9.69
N PRO A 55 -9.72 -2.89 -10.71
CA PRO A 55 -10.00 -4.31 -10.62
C PRO A 55 -9.31 -4.93 -9.41
N VAL A 56 -8.17 -4.36 -9.02
CA VAL A 56 -7.40 -4.70 -7.83
C VAL A 56 -8.25 -4.46 -6.57
N LYS A 57 -8.77 -3.23 -6.35
CA LYS A 57 -9.61 -2.89 -5.18
C LYS A 57 -10.95 -3.65 -5.15
N ALA A 58 -11.54 -3.94 -6.32
CA ALA A 58 -12.80 -4.68 -6.41
C ALA A 58 -12.65 -6.19 -6.11
N SER A 59 -11.44 -6.74 -6.22
CA SER A 59 -11.14 -8.16 -5.99
C SER A 59 -10.76 -8.49 -4.54
N VAL A 60 -10.55 -7.48 -3.69
CA VAL A 60 -10.14 -7.65 -2.29
C VAL A 60 -11.37 -7.90 -1.42
N ASP A 61 -11.38 -9.02 -0.71
CA ASP A 61 -12.39 -9.29 0.32
C ASP A 61 -12.03 -8.55 1.61
N ARG A 62 -12.73 -7.44 1.89
CA ARG A 62 -12.52 -6.64 3.11
C ARG A 62 -12.65 -7.45 4.40
N LYS A 63 -13.52 -8.47 4.45
CA LYS A 63 -13.68 -9.31 5.64
C LYS A 63 -12.46 -10.17 5.90
N LYS A 64 -11.78 -10.62 4.83
CA LYS A 64 -10.52 -11.36 4.96
C LYS A 64 -9.38 -10.46 5.41
N VAL A 65 -9.31 -9.23 4.92
CA VAL A 65 -8.33 -8.23 5.42
C VAL A 65 -8.57 -7.97 6.91
N GLU A 66 -9.82 -7.82 7.35
CA GLU A 66 -10.15 -7.64 8.76
C GLU A 66 -9.81 -8.87 9.61
N HIS A 67 -10.06 -10.08 9.10
CA HIS A 67 -9.64 -11.30 9.77
C HIS A 67 -8.11 -11.39 9.89
N LEU A 68 -7.38 -10.96 8.87
CA LEU A 68 -5.93 -10.90 8.89
C LEU A 68 -5.43 -9.86 9.90
N PHE A 69 -6.04 -8.68 9.97
CA PHE A 69 -5.74 -7.71 11.03
C PHE A 69 -5.97 -8.31 12.43
N ASN A 70 -7.11 -8.98 12.63
CA ASN A 70 -7.44 -9.63 13.91
C ASN A 70 -6.45 -10.75 14.30
N LYS A 71 -5.74 -11.35 13.34
CA LYS A 71 -4.69 -12.34 13.61
C LYS A 71 -3.46 -11.70 14.28
N TYR A 72 -3.12 -10.46 13.92
CA TYR A 72 -1.90 -9.80 14.36
C TYR A 72 -2.10 -8.68 15.38
N ARG A 73 -3.33 -8.18 15.55
CA ARG A 73 -3.64 -7.09 16.47
C ARG A 73 -3.20 -7.43 17.90
N ASP A 74 -2.93 -6.39 18.67
CA ASP A 74 -2.65 -6.49 20.09
C ASP A 74 -3.91 -6.94 20.86
N GLN A 75 -3.72 -7.66 21.97
CA GLN A 75 -4.81 -8.14 22.82
C GLN A 75 -5.35 -7.06 23.76
N GLN A 76 -4.49 -6.10 24.14
CA GLN A 76 -4.82 -4.98 25.00
C GLN A 76 -5.24 -3.77 24.16
N GLU A 77 -4.54 -3.53 23.05
CA GLU A 77 -4.78 -2.41 22.14
C GLU A 77 -5.44 -2.89 20.83
N ASN A 78 -6.75 -3.13 20.90
CA ASN A 78 -7.51 -3.81 19.85
C ASN A 78 -7.54 -3.10 18.47
N ASP A 79 -7.13 -1.84 18.41
CA ASP A 79 -7.14 -0.98 17.23
C ASP A 79 -5.76 -0.86 16.55
N LYS A 80 -4.74 -1.58 17.02
CA LYS A 80 -3.43 -1.62 16.36
C LYS A 80 -2.73 -2.98 16.45
N ILE A 81 -1.74 -3.15 15.57
CA ILE A 81 -0.75 -4.21 15.56
C ILE A 81 0.51 -3.59 16.19
N THR A 82 0.93 -4.09 17.34
CA THR A 82 2.16 -3.68 18.04
C THR A 82 3.37 -4.48 17.52
N VAL A 83 4.55 -4.25 18.10
CA VAL A 83 5.80 -4.91 17.69
C VAL A 83 5.69 -6.43 17.61
N ASP A 84 5.02 -7.08 18.57
CA ASP A 84 4.84 -8.53 18.57
C ASP A 84 3.98 -9.01 17.40
N GLY A 85 2.94 -8.23 17.07
CA GLY A 85 2.08 -8.49 15.93
C GLY A 85 2.80 -8.26 14.60
N VAL A 86 3.60 -7.21 14.50
CA VAL A 86 4.45 -6.94 13.33
C VAL A 86 5.42 -8.08 13.11
N MET A 87 6.12 -8.55 14.15
CA MET A 87 7.07 -9.66 14.03
C MET A 87 6.41 -10.95 13.52
N LYS A 88 5.22 -11.30 14.02
CA LYS A 88 4.44 -12.44 13.52
C LYS A 88 4.02 -12.27 12.06
N PHE A 89 3.62 -11.05 11.68
CA PHE A 89 3.27 -10.74 10.30
C PHE A 89 4.47 -10.87 9.35
N LEU A 90 5.65 -10.43 9.78
CA LEU A 90 6.89 -10.57 9.01
C LEU A 90 7.35 -12.02 8.90
N GLU A 91 7.19 -12.82 9.96
CA GLU A 91 7.44 -14.26 9.95
C GLU A 91 6.56 -14.96 8.91
N ASP A 92 5.24 -14.69 8.92
CA ASP A 92 4.32 -15.23 7.92
C ASP A 92 4.69 -14.79 6.49
N LEU A 93 5.26 -13.59 6.33
CA LEU A 93 5.76 -13.08 5.06
C LEU A 93 7.13 -13.63 4.63
N ASN A 94 7.83 -14.35 5.51
CA ASN A 94 9.22 -14.77 5.34
C ASN A 94 10.16 -13.58 5.09
N LEU A 95 9.98 -12.47 5.83
CA LEU A 95 10.80 -11.27 5.72
C LEU A 95 11.61 -11.04 6.99
N SER A 96 12.89 -10.69 6.83
CA SER A 96 13.69 -10.11 7.91
C SER A 96 13.15 -8.71 8.28
N PRO A 97 13.10 -8.32 9.56
CA PRO A 97 12.75 -6.96 9.99
C PRO A 97 13.59 -5.86 9.32
N GLU A 98 14.82 -6.16 8.93
CA GLU A 98 15.74 -5.22 8.27
C GLU A 98 15.56 -5.17 6.74
N SER A 99 14.64 -5.95 6.18
CA SER A 99 14.42 -5.97 4.73
C SER A 99 13.79 -4.67 4.25
N ILE A 100 14.30 -4.14 3.13
CA ILE A 100 13.69 -2.99 2.45
C ILE A 100 12.22 -3.24 2.08
N LEU A 101 11.83 -4.50 1.86
CA LEU A 101 10.44 -4.88 1.59
C LEU A 101 9.51 -4.57 2.76
N VAL A 102 9.99 -4.69 4.00
CA VAL A 102 9.22 -4.31 5.20
C VAL A 102 8.91 -2.82 5.19
N LEU A 103 9.92 -2.01 4.91
CA LEU A 103 9.78 -0.56 4.81
C LEU A 103 8.89 -0.14 3.64
N ILE A 104 8.96 -0.85 2.52
CA ILE A 104 8.06 -0.63 1.38
C ILE A 104 6.61 -0.96 1.77
N ILE A 105 6.35 -2.05 2.50
CA ILE A 105 5.00 -2.35 3.01
C ILE A 105 4.52 -1.21 3.91
N ALA A 106 5.35 -0.74 4.84
CA ALA A 106 5.02 0.38 5.71
C ALA A 106 4.67 1.66 4.91
N TRP A 107 5.45 1.97 3.87
CA TRP A 107 5.19 3.08 2.96
C TRP A 107 3.85 2.94 2.21
N LYS A 108 3.54 1.75 1.69
CA LYS A 108 2.26 1.50 0.99
C LYS A 108 1.06 1.55 1.93
N CYS A 109 1.23 1.18 3.19
CA CYS A 109 0.23 1.35 4.24
C CYS A 109 0.19 2.78 4.81
N LYS A 110 1.11 3.66 4.41
CA LYS A 110 1.28 5.02 4.94
C LYS A 110 1.40 5.03 6.46
N ALA A 111 2.11 4.04 7.01
CA ALA A 111 2.27 3.90 8.46
C ALA A 111 2.95 5.14 9.06
N ALA A 112 2.36 5.67 10.13
CA ALA A 112 2.83 6.88 10.77
C ALA A 112 4.06 6.64 11.66
N VAL A 113 4.14 5.46 12.30
CA VAL A 113 5.15 5.14 13.32
C VAL A 113 5.72 3.75 13.06
N GLN A 114 7.03 3.59 13.25
CA GLN A 114 7.68 2.29 13.16
C GLN A 114 7.23 1.30 14.23
N CYS A 115 7.38 0.01 13.93
CA CYS A 115 7.03 -1.11 14.81
C CYS A 115 5.55 -1.23 15.19
N GLU A 116 4.66 -0.45 14.55
CA GLU A 116 3.23 -0.59 14.71
C GLU A 116 2.46 -0.30 13.41
N PHE A 117 1.22 -0.78 13.35
CA PHE A 117 0.22 -0.37 12.37
C PHE A 117 -1.11 -0.17 13.06
N THR A 118 -1.77 0.96 12.84
CA THR A 118 -3.18 1.12 13.18
C THR A 118 -4.05 0.23 12.29
N LYS A 119 -5.27 -0.07 12.74
CA LYS A 119 -6.27 -0.80 11.93
C LYS A 119 -6.52 -0.10 10.59
N GLU A 120 -6.60 1.23 10.59
CA GLU A 120 -6.85 2.00 9.38
C GLU A 120 -5.71 1.88 8.36
N GLU A 121 -4.46 2.05 8.80
CA GLU A 121 -3.27 1.92 7.93
C GLU A 121 -3.16 0.52 7.34
N PHE A 122 -3.32 -0.52 8.17
CA PHE A 122 -3.22 -1.91 7.72
C PHE A 122 -4.32 -2.27 6.73
N MET A 123 -5.58 -1.95 7.07
CA MET A 123 -6.74 -2.24 6.22
C MET A 123 -6.64 -1.48 4.89
N THR A 124 -6.37 -0.19 4.95
CA THR A 124 -6.28 0.66 3.75
C THR A 124 -5.13 0.21 2.88
N GLY A 125 -3.93 0.05 3.44
CA GLY A 125 -2.75 -0.38 2.71
C GLY A 125 -2.95 -1.70 1.96
N LEU A 126 -3.46 -2.73 2.64
CA LEU A 126 -3.70 -4.03 2.00
C LEU A 126 -4.79 -3.99 0.93
N ILE A 127 -5.85 -3.20 1.14
CA ILE A 127 -6.88 -3.00 0.11
C ILE A 127 -6.30 -2.29 -1.12
N GLU A 128 -5.48 -1.25 -0.93
CA GLU A 128 -4.83 -0.55 -2.04
C GLU A 128 -3.79 -1.41 -2.76
N LEU A 129 -3.13 -2.31 -2.03
CA LEU A 129 -2.20 -3.30 -2.60
C LEU A 129 -2.91 -4.47 -3.32
N GLY A 130 -4.22 -4.61 -3.15
CA GLY A 130 -4.95 -5.74 -3.74
C GLY A 130 -4.74 -7.06 -3.02
N ALA A 131 -4.41 -7.03 -1.73
CA ALA A 131 -4.05 -8.22 -0.95
C ALA A 131 -5.05 -8.45 0.18
N ASP A 132 -5.78 -9.56 0.13
CA ASP A 132 -6.66 -10.03 1.21
C ASP A 132 -6.11 -11.26 1.96
N SER A 133 -4.87 -11.64 1.67
CA SER A 133 -4.14 -12.71 2.35
C SER A 133 -2.63 -12.45 2.31
N VAL A 134 -1.89 -13.11 3.20
CA VAL A 134 -0.42 -13.11 3.21
C VAL A 134 0.13 -13.58 1.86
N ASP A 135 -0.42 -14.66 1.29
CA ASP A 135 0.04 -15.19 0.00
C ASP A 135 -0.13 -14.17 -1.12
N LYS A 136 -1.29 -13.49 -1.19
CA LYS A 136 -1.47 -12.43 -2.19
C LYS A 136 -0.48 -11.29 -1.97
N LEU A 137 -0.24 -10.87 -0.73
CA LEU A 137 0.76 -9.85 -0.45
C LEU A 137 2.16 -10.28 -0.90
N LYS A 138 2.57 -11.53 -0.62
CA LYS A 138 3.85 -12.11 -1.10
C LYS A 138 3.99 -11.98 -2.62
N THR A 139 2.93 -12.28 -3.38
CA THR A 139 2.98 -12.15 -4.86
C THR A 139 3.18 -10.70 -5.33
N LYS A 140 2.85 -9.71 -4.52
CA LYS A 140 3.02 -8.28 -4.86
C LYS A 140 4.43 -7.77 -4.55
N LEU A 141 5.17 -8.38 -3.61
CA LEU A 141 6.47 -7.89 -3.15
C LEU A 141 7.47 -7.61 -4.28
N PRO A 142 7.66 -8.50 -5.29
CA PRO A 142 8.59 -8.23 -6.38
C PRO A 142 8.18 -7.00 -7.22
N THR A 143 6.88 -6.76 -7.37
CA THR A 143 6.38 -5.59 -8.12
C THR A 143 6.61 -4.30 -7.34
N LEU A 144 6.42 -4.33 -6.02
CA LEU A 144 6.67 -3.19 -5.14
C LEU A 144 8.16 -2.82 -5.08
N GLU A 145 9.05 -3.82 -5.08
CA GLU A 145 10.49 -3.60 -5.17
C GLU A 145 10.89 -2.96 -6.51
N MET A 146 10.23 -3.36 -7.60
CA MET A 146 10.42 -2.72 -8.91
C MET A 146 9.88 -1.28 -8.94
N GLU A 147 8.79 -0.98 -8.25
CA GLU A 147 8.20 0.38 -8.19
C GLU A 147 9.21 1.41 -7.68
N ILE A 148 9.99 1.07 -6.66
CA ILE A 148 11.00 1.99 -6.10
C ILE A 148 12.25 2.14 -6.97
N LYS A 149 12.32 1.51 -8.14
CA LYS A 149 13.36 1.83 -9.14
C LYS A 149 13.04 3.11 -9.91
N ASP A 150 11.78 3.53 -9.95
CA ASP A 150 11.40 4.84 -10.48
C ASP A 150 11.96 5.94 -9.55
N PRO A 151 12.67 6.97 -10.08
CA PRO A 151 13.27 8.00 -9.25
C PRO A 151 12.28 8.83 -8.44
N ASN A 152 11.08 9.09 -8.96
CA ASN A 152 10.06 9.88 -8.27
C ASN A 152 9.43 9.07 -7.13
N LYS A 153 9.13 7.80 -7.39
CA LYS A 153 8.66 6.86 -6.36
C LYS A 153 9.71 6.65 -5.27
N PHE A 154 10.98 6.51 -5.65
CA PHE A 154 12.06 6.39 -4.69
C PHE A 154 12.20 7.65 -3.83
N LYS A 155 12.08 8.85 -4.42
CA LYS A 155 12.13 10.11 -3.67
C LYS A 155 11.01 10.18 -2.62
N ASP A 156 9.78 9.81 -3.01
CA ASP A 156 8.64 9.75 -2.09
C ASP A 156 8.87 8.74 -0.96
N PHE A 157 9.29 7.52 -1.30
CA PHE A 157 9.65 6.46 -0.35
C PHE A 157 10.77 6.89 0.62
N TYR A 158 11.81 7.57 0.12
CA TYR A 158 12.91 8.07 0.92
C TYR A 158 12.46 9.16 1.90
N HIS A 159 11.60 10.09 1.47
CA HIS A 159 11.03 11.11 2.36
C HIS A 159 10.09 10.52 3.41
N PHE A 160 9.28 9.53 3.03
CA PHE A 160 8.42 8.79 3.97
C PHE A 160 9.26 8.19 5.11
N THR A 161 10.40 7.57 4.77
CA THR A 161 11.26 6.86 5.72
C THR A 161 11.67 7.73 6.91
N PHE A 162 11.95 9.01 6.71
CA PHE A 162 12.31 9.92 7.80
C PHE A 162 11.19 10.09 8.84
N ASN A 163 9.96 10.28 8.36
CA ASN A 163 8.81 10.48 9.25
C ASN A 163 8.40 9.19 9.96
N TYR A 164 8.55 8.05 9.28
CA TYR A 164 8.30 6.72 9.84
C TYR A 164 9.31 6.36 10.94
N ALA A 165 10.58 6.70 10.73
CA ALA A 165 11.69 6.34 11.62
C ALA A 165 11.79 7.21 12.88
N LYS A 166 11.30 8.46 12.85
CA LYS A 166 11.44 9.38 13.97
C LYS A 166 10.38 9.12 15.03
N ASN A 167 10.74 9.30 16.30
CA ASN A 167 9.78 9.15 17.40
C ASN A 167 8.66 10.20 17.30
N PRO A 168 7.41 9.84 17.61
CA PRO A 168 6.31 10.79 17.72
C PRO A 168 6.67 11.97 18.63
N GLY A 169 6.33 13.19 18.21
CA GLY A 169 6.65 14.41 18.95
C GLY A 169 8.08 14.94 18.75
N GLN A 170 9.01 14.15 18.20
CA GLN A 170 10.35 14.64 17.87
C GLN A 170 10.40 15.31 16.49
N LYS A 171 11.20 16.39 16.40
CA LYS A 171 11.48 17.13 15.15
C LYS A 171 12.62 16.52 14.34
N GLY A 172 13.51 15.75 14.98
CA GLY A 172 14.67 15.12 14.38
C GLY A 172 14.64 13.60 14.50
N LEU A 173 15.55 12.95 13.78
CA LEU A 173 15.81 11.52 13.86
C LEU A 173 17.17 11.31 14.54
N GLU A 174 17.25 10.41 15.50
CA GLU A 174 18.51 10.06 16.17
C GLU A 174 19.51 9.49 15.15
N LEU A 175 20.79 9.81 15.30
CA LEU A 175 21.79 9.43 14.31
C LEU A 175 21.86 7.92 14.10
N ASP A 176 21.86 7.12 15.17
CA ASP A 176 21.96 5.67 15.07
C ASP A 176 20.79 5.09 14.27
N MET A 177 19.58 5.65 14.46
CA MET A 177 18.40 5.29 13.68
C MET A 177 18.52 5.75 12.23
N ALA A 178 18.99 6.97 11.98
CA ALA A 178 19.23 7.47 10.63
C ALA A 178 20.24 6.60 9.86
N VAL A 179 21.32 6.17 10.52
CA VAL A 179 22.32 5.25 9.96
C VAL A 179 21.70 3.89 9.63
N ALA A 180 20.87 3.33 10.51
CA ALA A 180 20.18 2.08 10.23
C ALA A 180 19.29 2.18 8.98
N TYR A 181 18.44 3.20 8.91
CA TYR A 181 17.55 3.39 7.75
C TYR A 181 18.31 3.72 6.46
N TRP A 182 19.39 4.50 6.51
CA TRP A 182 20.24 4.73 5.34
C TRP A 182 20.85 3.43 4.81
N ASN A 183 21.30 2.53 5.71
CA ASN A 183 21.79 1.22 5.31
C ASN A 183 20.72 0.33 4.66
N ILE A 184 19.44 0.57 4.94
CA ILE A 184 18.33 -0.13 4.27
C ILE A 184 18.04 0.52 2.91
N VAL A 185 17.81 1.84 2.86
CA VAL A 185 17.26 2.50 1.67
C VAL A 185 18.28 2.91 0.62
N LEU A 186 19.54 3.14 1.02
CA LEU A 186 20.60 3.63 0.11
C LEU A 186 21.60 2.55 -0.30
N ARG A 187 21.51 1.33 0.23
CA ARG A 187 22.43 0.24 -0.15
C ARG A 187 22.33 -0.03 -1.65
N GLY A 188 23.47 -0.08 -2.32
CA GLY A 188 23.54 -0.25 -3.77
C GLY A 188 23.11 0.97 -4.60
N ARG A 189 22.61 2.05 -3.98
CA ARG A 189 22.23 3.31 -4.65
C ARG A 189 23.22 4.43 -4.39
N PHE A 190 23.73 4.52 -3.17
CA PHE A 190 24.69 5.54 -2.78
C PHE A 190 26.09 4.95 -2.67
N LYS A 191 26.95 5.26 -3.65
CA LYS A 191 28.32 4.74 -3.75
C LYS A 191 29.23 5.08 -2.55
N PHE A 192 28.89 6.10 -1.78
CA PHE A 192 29.67 6.52 -0.60
C PHE A 192 28.97 6.21 0.72
N LEU A 193 27.97 5.32 0.72
CA LEU A 193 27.18 5.02 1.92
C LEU A 193 28.04 4.60 3.11
N ASP A 194 28.95 3.64 2.92
CA ASP A 194 29.80 3.15 4.01
C ASP A 194 30.71 4.27 4.57
N ALA A 195 31.28 5.10 3.69
CA ALA A 195 32.10 6.24 4.07
C ALA A 195 31.27 7.32 4.79
N TRP A 196 30.04 7.55 4.35
CA TRP A 196 29.11 8.51 4.94
C TRP A 196 28.70 8.09 6.35
N CYS A 197 28.26 6.84 6.51
CA CYS A 197 27.88 6.31 7.83
C CYS A 197 29.06 6.37 8.79
N LYS A 198 30.26 5.95 8.36
CA LYS A 198 31.49 6.05 9.17
C LYS A 198 31.78 7.49 9.57
N PHE A 199 31.76 8.42 8.61
CA PHE A 199 32.02 9.84 8.88
C PHE A 199 31.08 10.40 9.94
N LEU A 200 29.77 10.09 9.85
CA LEU A 200 28.79 10.57 10.82
C LEU A 200 29.04 9.97 12.21
N THR A 201 29.24 8.65 12.32
CA THR A 201 29.48 7.99 13.61
C THR A 201 30.76 8.49 14.30
N ASP A 202 31.82 8.77 13.54
CA ASP A 202 33.10 9.24 14.07
C ASP A 202 33.06 10.72 14.52
N ASN A 203 32.21 11.55 13.91
CA ASN A 203 32.21 13.02 14.14
C ASN A 203 31.02 13.53 14.96
N HIS A 204 29.91 12.79 15.06
CA HIS A 204 28.70 13.26 15.75
C HIS A 204 28.87 13.44 17.27
N LYS A 205 29.77 12.69 17.91
CA LYS A 205 30.07 12.84 19.35
C LYS A 205 31.09 13.94 19.65
N ARG A 206 31.58 14.67 18.63
CA ARG A 206 32.60 15.73 18.77
C ARG A 206 32.01 17.15 18.75
N SER A 207 30.69 17.30 18.86
CA SER A 207 29.99 18.59 18.94
C SER A 207 29.22 18.71 20.24
#